data_AF-A0A645HWS5-F1
#
_entry.id   AF-A0A645HWS5-F1
#
_cell.length_a   1.000
_cell.length_b   1.000
_cell.length_c   1.000
_cell.angle_alpha   90.00
_cell.angle_beta   90.00
_cell.angle_gamma   90.00
#
_symmetry.space_group_name_H-M   'P 1'
#
loop_
_entity.id
_entity.type
_entity.pdbx_description
1 polymer ?
#
loop_
_entity_poly.entity_id
_entity_poly.type
_entity_poly.pdbx_seq_one_letter_code
_entity_poly.pdbx_strand_id
1 'polypeptide(L)'
;MELYVLDRELNRLGLIDDYKALMWERFYSKPGKFTLELIPDEYKFSLLKKGNLLIKNDGSHEVMYIDDIDLTKNDDGVVTM
;
A
#
# COMPACT_ATOMS: atom_id res chain seq x y z
N MET A 1 -7.88 -9.11 0.76
CA MET A 1 -8.61 -8.01 1.43
C MET A 1 -8.36 -6.82 0.55
N GLU A 2 -9.40 -6.08 0.21
CA GLU A 2 -9.28 -5.02 -0.78
C GLU A 2 -8.81 -3.71 -0.16
N LEU A 3 -7.81 -3.07 -0.77
CA LEU A 3 -7.31 -1.75 -0.39
C LEU A 3 -7.70 -0.73 -1.47
N TYR A 4 -8.47 0.29 -1.11
CA TYR A 4 -8.70 1.42 -1.99
C TYR A 4 -7.54 2.39 -1.92
N VAL A 5 -7.10 2.85 -3.08
CA VAL A 5 -6.11 3.92 -3.19
C VAL A 5 -6.84 5.21 -3.55
N LEU A 6 -6.61 6.25 -2.77
CA LEU A 6 -7.18 7.57 -2.99
C LEU A 6 -6.08 8.62 -3.09
N ASP A 7 -6.36 9.69 -3.81
CA ASP A 7 -5.54 10.89 -3.79
C ASP A 7 -5.77 11.71 -2.50
N ARG A 8 -4.93 12.71 -2.24
CA ARG A 8 -5.10 13.69 -1.16
C ARG A 8 -6.45 14.41 -1.21
N GLU A 9 -7.03 14.55 -2.39
CA GLU A 9 -8.38 15.12 -2.60
C GLU A 9 -9.53 14.12 -2.32
N LEU A 10 -9.24 12.93 -1.77
CA LEU A 10 -10.20 11.85 -1.52
C LEU A 10 -10.87 11.28 -2.79
N ASN A 11 -10.24 11.50 -3.95
CA ASN A 11 -10.65 10.87 -5.20
C ASN A 11 -10.12 9.43 -5.25
N ARG A 12 -11.00 8.44 -5.45
CA ARG A 12 -10.59 7.04 -5.60
C ARG A 12 -9.82 6.86 -6.92
N LEU A 13 -8.53 6.55 -6.80
CA LEU A 13 -7.64 6.28 -7.92
C LEU A 13 -7.75 4.82 -8.39
N GLY A 14 -7.91 3.88 -7.45
CA GLY A 14 -7.90 2.45 -7.79
C GLY A 14 -8.12 1.52 -6.60
N LEU A 15 -7.89 0.23 -6.86
CA LEU A 15 -8.03 -0.87 -5.90
C LEU A 15 -6.79 -1.76 -5.97
N ILE A 16 -6.29 -2.19 -4.83
CA ILE A 16 -5.25 -3.20 -4.68
C ILE A 16 -5.80 -4.34 -3.82
N ASP A 17 -6.05 -5.48 -4.44
CA ASP A 17 -6.37 -6.73 -3.72
C ASP A 17 -5.20 -7.73 -3.77
N ASP A 18 -4.23 -7.52 -4.67
CA ASP A 18 -3.05 -8.36 -4.83
C ASP A 18 -1.81 -7.74 -4.17
N TYR A 19 -1.49 -8.23 -2.97
CA TYR A 19 -0.27 -7.89 -2.23
C TYR A 19 0.22 -9.10 -1.42
N LYS A 20 1.53 -9.13 -1.11
CA LYS A 20 2.16 -10.23 -0.37
C LYS A 20 1.84 -10.17 1.11
N ALA A 21 1.98 -9.00 1.73
CA ALA A 21 1.72 -8.82 3.14
C ALA A 21 1.29 -7.38 3.45
N LEU A 22 0.39 -7.23 4.41
CA LEU A 22 0.03 -5.94 5.00
C LEU A 22 0.23 -6.06 6.51
N MET A 23 1.27 -5.42 7.03
CA MET A 23 1.51 -5.32 8.47
C MET A 23 0.94 -4.00 8.97
N TRP A 24 0.17 -4.07 10.05
CA TRP A 24 -0.41 -2.90 10.69
C TRP A 24 -0.04 -2.89 12.18
N GLU A 25 0.69 -1.87 12.59
CA GLU A 25 1.12 -1.66 13.97
C GLU A 25 0.32 -0.52 14.59
N ARG A 26 -0.59 -0.85 15.51
CA ARG A 26 -1.28 0.16 16.33
C ARG A 26 -0.45 0.46 17.57
N PHE A 27 -0.26 1.73 17.85
CA PHE A 27 0.29 2.19 19.12
C PHE A 27 -0.78 2.96 19.88
N TYR A 28 -0.89 2.75 21.19
CA TYR A 28 -1.88 3.45 22.02
C TYR A 28 -1.55 4.94 22.24
N SER A 29 -0.26 5.29 22.18
CA SER A 29 0.22 6.65 22.52
C SER A 29 0.73 7.46 21.33
N LYS A 30 0.72 6.91 20.11
CA LYS A 30 1.22 7.56 18.89
C LYS A 30 0.45 7.05 17.66
N PRO A 31 0.44 7.77 16.53
CA PRO A 31 -0.13 7.25 15.30
C PRO A 31 0.48 5.88 14.96
N GLY A 32 -0.39 4.97 14.51
CA GLY A 32 0.02 3.65 14.03
C GLY A 32 0.96 3.74 12.83
N LYS A 33 1.61 2.62 12.53
CA LYS A 33 2.40 2.45 11.31
C LYS A 33 1.83 1.30 10.50
N PHE A 34 2.05 1.32 9.21
CA PHE A 34 1.74 0.20 8.33
C PHE A 34 2.90 -0.03 7.37
N THR A 35 3.02 -1.29 6.95
CA THR A 35 3.95 -1.72 5.91
C THR A 35 3.17 -2.57 4.93
N LEU A 36 3.21 -2.20 3.65
CA LEU A 36 2.57 -2.93 2.56
C LEU A 36 3.65 -3.51 1.65
N GLU A 37 3.73 -4.83 1.60
CA GLU A 37 4.63 -5.56 0.72
C GLU A 37 3.84 -6.13 -0.46
N LEU A 38 4.25 -5.82 -1.68
CA LEU A 38 3.62 -6.31 -2.90
C LEU A 38 4.62 -6.40 -4.04
N ILE A 39 4.25 -7.13 -5.09
CA ILE A 39 5.01 -7.15 -6.33
C ILE A 39 4.66 -5.86 -7.09
N PRO A 40 5.64 -5.00 -7.38
CA PRO A 40 5.39 -3.77 -8.14
C PRO A 40 4.97 -4.12 -9.57
N ASP A 41 3.93 -3.44 -10.03
CA ASP A 41 3.40 -3.49 -11.39
C ASP A 41 3.17 -2.04 -11.86
N GLU A 42 3.21 -1.77 -13.16
CA GLU A 42 3.01 -0.41 -13.70
C GLU A 42 1.71 0.25 -13.17
N TYR A 43 0.63 -0.53 -13.06
CA TYR A 43 -0.64 -0.07 -12.50
C TYR A 43 -0.47 0.32 -11.02
N LYS A 44 0.10 -0.57 -10.22
CA LYS A 44 0.29 -0.35 -8.78
C LYS A 44 1.25 0.81 -8.51
N PHE A 45 2.27 0.99 -9.34
CA PHE A 45 3.23 2.09 -9.26
C PHE A 45 2.60 3.44 -9.61
N SER A 46 1.67 3.45 -10.57
CA SER A 46 0.88 4.65 -10.89
C SER A 46 -0.05 5.04 -9.74
N LEU A 47 -0.57 4.06 -9.00
CA LEU A 47 -1.48 4.26 -7.85
C LEU A 47 -0.74 4.60 -6.55
N LEU A 48 0.33 3.89 -6.21
CA LEU A 48 1.06 4.03 -4.96
C LEU A 48 2.10 5.13 -5.11
N LYS A 49 1.70 6.34 -4.70
CA LYS A 49 2.58 7.50 -4.67
C LYS A 49 2.60 8.10 -3.28
N LYS A 50 3.73 8.67 -2.91
CA LYS A 50 3.85 9.44 -1.67
C LYS A 50 2.78 10.54 -1.65
N GLY A 51 2.04 10.62 -0.55
CA GLY A 51 0.91 11.54 -0.39
C GLY A 51 -0.45 10.93 -0.68
N ASN A 52 -0.51 9.75 -1.32
CA ASN A 52 -1.77 9.04 -1.52
C ASN A 52 -2.20 8.34 -0.24
N LEU A 53 -3.50 8.07 -0.18
CA LEU A 53 -4.18 7.46 0.94
C LEU A 53 -4.59 6.03 0.58
N LEU A 54 -4.53 5.14 1.55
CA LEU A 54 -4.93 3.75 1.45
C LEU A 54 -6.03 3.47 2.47
N ILE A 55 -7.14 2.86 2.04
CA ILE A 55 -8.27 2.53 2.92
C ILE A 55 -8.59 1.04 2.79
N LYS A 56 -8.77 0.38 3.94
CA LYS A 56 -9.21 -1.02 3.99
C LYS A 56 -10.70 -1.11 3.69
N ASN A 57 -11.09 -1.91 2.69
CA ASN A 57 -12.49 -2.22 2.40
C ASN A 57 -13.05 -3.32 3.33
N ASP A 58 -12.80 -3.22 4.63
CA ASP A 58 -13.23 -4.22 5.63
C ASP A 58 -14.18 -3.59 6.68
N GLY A 59 -14.73 -2.42 6.39
CA GLY A 59 -15.55 -1.65 7.33
C GLY A 59 -14.75 -0.94 8.43
N SER A 60 -13.43 -1.06 8.42
CA SER A 60 -12.54 -0.28 9.30
C SER A 60 -12.42 1.15 8.78
N HIS A 61 -12.81 2.16 9.58
CA HIS A 61 -12.64 3.59 9.28
C HIS A 61 -11.18 4.07 9.45
N GLU A 62 -10.22 3.23 9.08
CA GLU A 62 -8.80 3.51 9.20
C GLU A 62 -8.23 3.93 7.85
N VAL A 63 -7.46 5.01 7.86
CA VAL A 63 -6.79 5.55 6.68
C VAL A 63 -5.28 5.46 6.87
N MET A 64 -4.60 4.94 5.87
CA MET A 64 -3.15 4.84 5.78
C MET A 64 -2.63 5.96 4.88
N TYR A 65 -1.62 6.68 5.35
CA TYR A 65 -0.95 7.71 4.56
C TYR A 65 0.39 7.19 4.05
N ILE A 66 0.60 7.21 2.74
CA ILE A 66 1.86 6.76 2.15
C ILE A 66 2.91 7.86 2.35
N ASP A 67 3.78 7.64 3.33
CA ASP A 67 4.90 8.55 3.62
C ASP A 67 6.16 8.20 2.82
N ASP A 68 6.47 6.91 2.70
CA ASP A 68 7.69 6.43 2.04
C ASP A 68 7.41 5.16 1.23
N ILE A 69 8.16 4.97 0.14
CA ILE A 69 8.05 3.82 -0.74
C ILE A 69 9.47 3.34 -1.02
N ASP A 70 9.79 2.15 -0.52
CA ASP A 70 11.05 1.46 -0.81
C ASP A 70 10.86 0.43 -1.92
N LEU A 71 11.84 0.37 -2.83
CA LEU A 71 11.88 -0.59 -3.93
C LEU A 71 13.07 -1.53 -3.72
N THR A 72 12.82 -2.61 -3.00
CA THR A 72 13.80 -3.67 -2.86
C THR A 72 13.73 -4.59 -4.08
N LYS A 73 14.76 -4.55 -4.93
CA LYS A 73 14.98 -5.55 -5.97
C LYS A 73 15.55 -6.80 -5.30
N ASN A 74 14.79 -7.90 -5.29
CA ASN A 74 15.38 -9.18 -4.92
C ASN A 74 16.41 -9.55 -5.99
N ASP A 75 17.67 -9.67 -5.59
CA ASP A 75 18.81 -10.11 -6.42
C ASP A 75 18.79 -11.65 -6.60
N ASP A 76 17.61 -12.27 -6.68
CA ASP A 76 17.51 -13.65 -7.12
C ASP A 76 17.45 -13.64 -8.65
N GLY A 77 18.63 -13.61 -9.26
CA GLY A 77 18.85 -13.65 -10.70
C GLY A 77 18.44 -14.98 -11.33
N VAL A 78 17.18 -15.40 -11.18
CA VAL A 78 16.60 -16.49 -11.98
C VAL A 78 15.41 -15.96 -12.76
N VAL A 79 15.73 -15.57 -14.00
CA VAL A 79 14.77 -15.62 -15.10
C VAL A 79 14.39 -17.09 -15.27
N THR A 80 13.12 -17.43 -15.06
CA THR A 80 12.56 -18.63 -15.69
C THR A 80 11.49 -18.18 -16.67
N MET A 81 11.77 -18.48 -17.94
CA MET A 81 10.96 -18.23 -19.14
C MET A 81 9.57 -18.85 -19.06
#